data_AF-A0A972A520-F1
#
_entry.id   AF-A0A972A520-F1
#
_cell.length_a   1.000
_cell.length_b   1.000
_cell.length_c   1.000
_cell.angle_alpha   90.00
_cell.angle_beta   90.00
_cell.angle_gamma   90.00
#
_symmetry.space_group_name_H-M   'P 1'
#
loop_
_entity.id
_entity.type
_entity.pdbx_description
1 polymer ?
#
loop_
_entity_poly.entity_id
_entity_poly.type
_entity_poly.pdbx_seq_one_letter_code
_entity_poly.pdbx_strand_id
1 'polypeptide(L)'
;MNKKWGVRSLFLVLFLLRCQVAIIPFGDSDFASFWIWYEDFSEVVNANDTSKAYEMLSSMPLTTGNWIYLLWSAFVLILCVVGIGLYAAMYIRSLRIQLVSKAKEAGDNSFASRVRAPISVGKLVFRLIIGTIAYLVVFMMFFSILSYFAIVLIFITPIIVMIPAFYLSGDAGLIASVKQGFTYSKGYFFSLSYVVSIVLMLSYLLNSILSIVGNYSEPIASVLVSFVNVYSCLAIGRAIGISYCNMIDRVFTS
;
A
#
# COMPACT_ATOMS: atom_id res chain seq x y z
N MET A 1 -22.89 -8.91 14.05
CA MET A 1 -22.89 -9.50 12.68
C MET A 1 -22.28 -8.62 11.56
N ASN A 2 -21.68 -7.43 11.81
CA ASN A 2 -21.31 -6.49 10.71
C ASN A 2 -19.80 -6.29 10.40
N LYS A 3 -18.87 -6.98 11.07
CA LYS A 3 -17.41 -6.72 10.90
C LYS A 3 -16.80 -7.32 9.63
N LYS A 4 -17.31 -8.46 9.16
CA LYS A 4 -16.81 -9.16 7.96
C LYS A 4 -17.21 -8.44 6.66
N TRP A 5 -18.33 -7.71 6.67
CA TRP A 5 -18.84 -7.00 5.50
C TRP A 5 -17.96 -5.83 5.09
N GLY A 6 -17.47 -5.02 6.04
CA GLY A 6 -16.63 -3.87 5.69
C GLY A 6 -15.33 -4.26 4.94
N VAL A 7 -14.65 -5.32 5.36
CA VAL A 7 -13.42 -5.79 4.69
C VAL A 7 -13.74 -6.43 3.33
N ARG A 8 -14.86 -7.15 3.24
CA ARG A 8 -15.33 -7.73 1.96
C ARG A 8 -15.69 -6.65 0.95
N SER A 9 -16.37 -5.59 1.38
CA SER A 9 -16.68 -4.43 0.53
C SER A 9 -15.41 -3.70 0.10
N LEU A 10 -14.44 -3.53 1.02
CA LEU A 10 -13.14 -2.94 0.68
C LEU A 10 -12.39 -3.78 -0.36
N PHE A 11 -12.32 -5.10 -0.16
CA PHE A 11 -11.74 -6.02 -1.14
C PHE A 11 -12.42 -5.89 -2.50
N LEU A 12 -13.76 -5.96 -2.53
CA LEU A 12 -14.53 -5.92 -3.77
C LEU A 12 -14.31 -4.61 -4.55
N VAL A 13 -14.33 -3.47 -3.86
CA VAL A 13 -14.12 -2.16 -4.50
C VAL A 13 -12.71 -2.06 -5.08
N LEU A 14 -11.68 -2.42 -4.31
CA LEU A 14 -10.29 -2.39 -4.78
C LEU A 14 -10.05 -3.38 -5.92
N PHE A 15 -10.65 -4.56 -5.85
CA PHE A 15 -10.58 -5.58 -6.89
C PHE A 15 -11.20 -5.09 -8.19
N LEU A 16 -12.42 -4.55 -8.14
CA LEU A 16 -13.09 -4.03 -9.33
C LEU A 16 -12.34 -2.86 -9.95
N LEU A 17 -11.84 -1.91 -9.14
CA LEU A 17 -11.01 -0.80 -9.62
C LEU A 17 -9.75 -1.28 -10.33
N ARG A 18 -9.10 -2.32 -9.81
CA ARG A 18 -7.88 -2.87 -10.42
C ARG A 18 -8.17 -3.66 -11.69
N CYS A 19 -9.22 -4.49 -11.69
CA CYS A 19 -9.68 -5.18 -12.89
C CYS A 19 -10.05 -4.19 -14.00
N GLN A 20 -10.64 -3.05 -13.63
CA GLN A 20 -11.02 -2.03 -14.59
C GLN A 20 -9.83 -1.48 -15.39
N VAL A 21 -8.67 -1.26 -14.75
CA VAL A 21 -7.45 -0.81 -15.44
C VAL A 21 -7.04 -1.77 -16.56
N ALA A 22 -7.23 -3.08 -16.35
CA ALA A 22 -6.79 -4.09 -17.30
C ALA A 22 -7.85 -4.49 -18.34
N ILE A 23 -9.14 -4.38 -18.02
CA ILE A 23 -10.23 -4.86 -18.90
C ILE A 23 -10.89 -3.69 -19.66
N ILE A 24 -10.99 -2.52 -19.02
CA ILE A 24 -11.61 -1.32 -19.61
C ILE A 24 -10.74 -0.12 -19.22
N PRO A 25 -9.52 -0.01 -19.79
CA PRO A 25 -8.59 1.05 -19.45
C PRO A 25 -9.22 2.42 -19.76
N PHE A 26 -9.09 3.35 -18.83
CA PHE A 26 -9.35 4.76 -19.12
C PHE A 26 -8.11 5.35 -19.79
N GLY A 27 -8.25 5.75 -21.05
CA GLY A 27 -7.14 6.24 -21.86
C GLY A 27 -6.59 5.18 -22.80
N ASP A 28 -5.48 5.51 -23.46
CA ASP A 28 -4.83 4.65 -24.42
C ASP A 28 -3.76 3.80 -23.71
N SER A 29 -3.94 2.48 -23.74
CA SER A 29 -3.00 1.51 -23.17
C SER A 29 -1.98 1.00 -24.19
N ASP A 30 -2.04 1.43 -25.45
CA ASP A 30 -1.05 1.08 -26.47
C ASP A 30 0.19 1.98 -26.35
N PHE A 31 1.33 1.37 -26.03
CA PHE A 31 2.64 2.02 -25.93
C PHE A 31 3.59 1.61 -27.06
N ALA A 32 3.12 0.96 -28.13
CA ALA A 32 3.99 0.44 -29.20
C ALA A 32 4.84 1.54 -29.84
N SER A 33 4.25 2.71 -30.13
CA SER A 33 4.99 3.85 -30.69
C SER A 33 6.05 4.39 -29.73
N PHE A 34 5.76 4.37 -28.43
CA PHE A 34 6.72 4.74 -27.40
C PHE A 34 7.87 3.73 -27.28
N TRP A 35 7.57 2.44 -27.39
CA TRP A 35 8.57 1.38 -27.34
C TRP A 35 9.58 1.48 -28.49
N ILE A 36 9.10 1.65 -29.72
CA ILE A 36 9.95 1.83 -30.91
C ILE A 36 10.84 3.07 -30.73
N TRP A 37 10.26 4.20 -30.32
CA TRP A 37 11.03 5.41 -30.04
C TRP A 37 12.07 5.20 -28.93
N TYR A 38 11.77 4.40 -27.90
CA TYR A 38 12.71 4.10 -26.81
C TYR A 38 13.90 3.26 -27.27
N GLU A 39 13.68 2.28 -28.16
CA GLU A 39 14.75 1.50 -28.78
C GLU A 39 15.67 2.41 -29.59
N ASP A 40 15.10 3.23 -30.49
CA ASP A 40 15.85 4.20 -31.29
C ASP A 40 16.62 5.20 -30.41
N PHE A 41 15.98 5.73 -29.36
CA PHE A 41 16.60 6.65 -28.42
C PHE A 41 17.78 6.00 -27.67
N SER A 42 17.61 4.74 -27.26
CA SER A 42 18.66 3.98 -26.55
C SER A 42 19.89 3.77 -27.43
N GLU A 43 19.71 3.50 -28.73
CA GLU A 43 20.81 3.39 -29.69
C GLU A 43 21.59 4.71 -29.83
N VAL A 44 20.87 5.83 -29.93
CA VAL A 44 21.47 7.17 -30.01
C VAL A 44 22.25 7.54 -28.76
N VAL A 45 21.71 7.23 -27.57
CA VAL A 45 22.40 7.44 -26.29
C VAL A 45 23.66 6.58 -26.21
N ASN A 46 23.59 5.30 -26.60
CA ASN A 46 24.74 4.41 -26.61
C ASN A 46 25.83 4.86 -27.59
N ALA A 47 25.44 5.54 -28.68
CA ALA A 47 26.36 6.16 -29.63
C ALA A 47 26.96 7.50 -29.13
N ASN A 48 26.62 7.97 -27.94
CA ASN A 48 27.03 9.26 -27.36
C ASN A 48 26.66 10.50 -28.20
N ASP A 49 25.65 10.41 -29.07
CA ASP A 49 25.15 11.57 -29.82
C ASP A 49 24.16 12.38 -28.97
N THR A 50 24.72 13.26 -28.15
CA THR A 50 23.95 14.13 -27.26
C THR A 50 23.01 15.08 -27.99
N SER A 51 23.37 15.53 -29.19
CA SER A 51 22.55 16.48 -29.96
C SER A 51 21.23 15.85 -30.41
N LYS A 52 21.33 14.65 -30.99
CA LYS A 52 20.18 13.87 -31.45
C LYS A 52 19.37 13.33 -30.28
N ALA A 53 20.00 13.00 -29.16
CA ALA A 53 19.30 12.60 -27.94
C ALA A 53 18.37 13.72 -27.42
N TYR A 54 18.84 14.97 -27.37
CA TYR A 54 17.98 16.11 -26.96
C TYR A 54 16.84 16.37 -27.93
N GLU A 55 17.08 16.24 -29.23
CA GLU A 55 16.05 16.37 -30.26
C GLU A 55 14.95 15.29 -30.09
N MET A 56 15.35 14.03 -29.91
CA MET A 56 14.42 12.92 -29.73
C MET A 56 13.62 13.02 -28.43
N LEU A 57 14.20 13.54 -27.35
CA LEU A 57 13.46 13.80 -26.10
C LEU A 57 12.29 14.76 -26.31
N SER A 58 12.42 15.72 -27.22
CA SER A 58 11.34 16.67 -27.54
C SER A 58 10.21 16.05 -28.39
N SER A 59 10.47 14.90 -29.02
CA SER A 59 9.52 14.19 -29.91
C SER A 59 9.01 12.86 -29.33
N MET A 60 9.14 12.65 -28.02
CA MET A 60 8.65 11.46 -27.31
C MET A 60 7.15 11.20 -27.64
N PRO A 61 6.80 10.06 -28.26
CA PRO A 61 5.45 9.82 -28.80
C PRO A 61 4.51 9.27 -27.72
N LEU A 62 4.33 10.02 -26.63
CA LEU A 62 3.28 9.75 -25.65
C LEU A 62 2.04 10.59 -25.96
N THR A 63 0.93 9.92 -26.25
CA THR A 63 -0.34 10.61 -26.47
C THR A 63 -0.95 11.08 -25.15
N THR A 64 -1.87 12.03 -25.21
CA THR A 64 -2.69 12.41 -24.05
C THR A 64 -3.45 11.19 -23.48
N GLY A 65 -3.85 10.25 -24.34
CA GLY A 65 -4.48 8.99 -23.93
C GLY A 65 -3.57 8.14 -23.06
N ASN A 66 -2.28 8.01 -23.42
CA ASN A 66 -1.30 7.27 -22.63
C ASN A 66 -1.07 7.92 -21.25
N TRP A 67 -1.00 9.25 -21.21
CA TRP A 67 -0.90 9.99 -19.95
C TRP A 67 -2.10 9.76 -19.04
N ILE A 68 -3.32 9.77 -19.59
CA ILE A 68 -4.54 9.46 -18.83
C ILE A 68 -4.48 8.04 -18.26
N TYR A 69 -4.06 7.05 -19.07
CA TYR A 69 -3.90 5.67 -18.61
C TYR A 69 -2.88 5.52 -17.48
N LEU A 70 -1.71 6.15 -17.60
CA LEU A 70 -0.67 6.12 -16.56
C LEU A 70 -1.15 6.77 -15.26
N LEU A 71 -1.78 7.95 -15.35
CA LEU A 71 -2.32 8.66 -14.19
C LEU A 71 -3.43 7.87 -13.51
N TRP A 72 -4.32 7.24 -14.28
CA TRP A 72 -5.38 6.39 -13.74
C TRP A 72 -4.82 5.15 -13.04
N SER A 73 -3.86 4.47 -13.68
CA SER A 73 -3.17 3.31 -13.10
C SER A 73 -2.47 3.67 -11.78
N ALA A 74 -1.78 4.81 -11.75
CA ALA A 74 -1.15 5.33 -10.53
C ALA A 74 -2.20 5.66 -9.45
N PHE A 75 -3.31 6.29 -9.82
CA PHE A 75 -4.41 6.58 -8.89
C PHE A 75 -4.99 5.31 -8.25
N VAL A 76 -5.24 4.27 -9.06
CA VAL A 76 -5.73 2.97 -8.55
C VAL A 76 -4.71 2.32 -7.60
N LEU A 77 -3.41 2.39 -7.91
CA LEU A 77 -2.36 1.92 -7.00
C LEU A 77 -2.36 2.68 -5.67
N ILE A 78 -2.54 4.00 -5.69
CA ILE A 78 -2.66 4.83 -4.48
C ILE A 78 -3.87 4.38 -3.66
N LEU A 79 -5.01 4.11 -4.29
CA LEU A 79 -6.19 3.58 -3.60
C LEU A 79 -5.95 2.20 -2.98
N CYS A 80 -5.16 1.33 -3.61
CA CYS A 80 -4.74 0.07 -3.00
C CYS A 80 -3.93 0.30 -1.72
N VAL A 81 -2.96 1.23 -1.74
CA VAL A 81 -2.15 1.59 -0.56
C VAL A 81 -3.03 2.18 0.55
N VAL A 82 -3.98 3.05 0.20
CA VAL A 82 -5.01 3.56 1.12
C VAL A 82 -5.81 2.42 1.74
N GLY A 83 -6.16 1.41 0.94
CA GLY A 83 -6.84 0.20 1.39
C GLY A 83 -6.08 -0.56 2.48
N ILE A 84 -4.74 -0.64 2.39
CA ILE A 84 -3.88 -1.23 3.42
C ILE A 84 -4.08 -0.51 4.76
N GLY A 85 -3.95 0.83 4.74
CA GLY A 85 -4.09 1.67 5.93
C GLY A 85 -5.51 1.62 6.51
N LEU A 86 -6.53 1.66 5.66
CA LEU A 86 -7.92 1.56 6.08
C LEU A 86 -8.21 0.22 6.74
N TYR A 87 -7.73 -0.89 6.18
CA TYR A 87 -7.94 -2.20 6.77
C TYR A 87 -7.20 -2.34 8.11
N ALA A 88 -5.95 -1.89 8.20
CA ALA A 88 -5.21 -1.85 9.47
C ALA A 88 -5.98 -1.03 10.52
N ALA A 89 -6.48 0.15 10.17
CA ALA A 89 -7.24 1.00 11.08
C ALA A 89 -8.57 0.39 11.52
N MET A 90 -9.30 -0.25 10.60
CA MET A 90 -10.52 -1.00 10.91
C MET A 90 -10.24 -2.14 11.89
N TYR A 91 -9.12 -2.85 11.70
CA TYR A 91 -8.69 -3.92 12.59
C TYR A 91 -8.39 -3.39 14.00
N ILE A 92 -7.55 -2.35 14.11
CA ILE A 92 -7.18 -1.69 15.38
C ILE A 92 -8.42 -1.19 16.11
N ARG A 93 -9.30 -0.46 15.41
CA ARG A 93 -10.54 0.06 15.97
C ARG A 93 -11.46 -1.06 16.47
N SER A 94 -11.58 -2.15 15.70
CA SER A 94 -12.39 -3.32 16.08
C SER A 94 -11.89 -3.98 17.35
N LEU A 95 -10.57 -4.13 17.52
CA LEU A 95 -9.99 -4.70 18.72
C LEU A 95 -10.22 -3.80 19.94
N ARG A 96 -9.95 -2.49 19.81
CA ARG A 96 -10.18 -1.53 20.91
C ARG A 96 -11.62 -1.53 21.41
N ILE A 97 -12.59 -1.61 20.50
CA ILE A 97 -14.01 -1.75 20.88
C ILE A 97 -14.25 -3.02 21.71
N GLN A 98 -13.64 -4.15 21.34
CA GLN A 98 -13.77 -5.41 22.08
C GLN A 98 -13.07 -5.38 23.44
N LEU A 99 -11.91 -4.76 23.53
CA LEU A 99 -11.18 -4.62 24.79
C LEU A 99 -11.95 -3.73 25.77
N VAL A 100 -12.47 -2.60 25.30
CA VAL A 100 -13.32 -1.70 26.12
C VAL A 100 -14.61 -2.39 26.56
N SER A 101 -15.26 -3.17 25.69
CA SER A 101 -16.48 -3.89 26.07
C SER A 101 -16.20 -4.95 27.13
N LYS A 102 -15.14 -5.76 26.96
CA LYS A 102 -14.74 -6.77 27.95
C LYS A 102 -14.36 -6.15 29.30
N ALA A 103 -13.64 -5.03 29.29
CA ALA A 103 -13.24 -4.33 30.51
C ALA A 103 -14.46 -3.84 31.31
N LYS A 104 -15.46 -3.30 30.60
CA LYS A 104 -16.73 -2.87 31.21
C LYS A 104 -17.54 -4.04 31.76
N GLU A 105 -17.59 -5.17 31.04
CA GLU A 105 -18.27 -6.39 31.48
C GLU A 105 -17.60 -7.00 32.73
N ALA A 106 -16.27 -6.90 32.84
CA ALA A 106 -15.50 -7.41 33.98
C ALA A 106 -15.48 -6.48 35.21
N GLY A 107 -16.07 -5.28 35.13
CA GLY A 107 -16.01 -4.28 36.19
C GLY A 107 -14.62 -3.67 36.42
N ASP A 108 -13.64 -3.99 35.57
CA ASP A 108 -12.27 -3.46 35.67
C ASP A 108 -12.17 -2.09 34.98
N ASN A 109 -12.66 -1.08 35.68
CA ASN A 109 -12.60 0.32 35.25
C ASN A 109 -11.15 0.80 35.06
N SER A 110 -10.17 0.18 35.74
CA SER A 110 -8.74 0.53 35.60
C SER A 110 -8.16 0.07 34.27
N PHE A 111 -8.57 -1.10 33.79
CA PHE A 111 -8.18 -1.62 32.49
C PHE A 111 -8.92 -0.88 31.37
N ALA A 112 -10.21 -0.59 31.57
CA ALA A 112 -10.99 0.23 30.65
C ALA A 112 -10.40 1.64 30.45
N SER A 113 -9.85 2.25 31.50
CA SER A 113 -9.16 3.55 31.41
C SER A 113 -7.78 3.48 30.77
N ARG A 114 -7.11 2.32 30.82
CA ARG A 114 -5.81 2.07 30.16
C ARG A 114 -5.98 1.84 28.66
N VAL A 115 -7.04 1.17 28.24
CA VAL A 115 -7.34 0.94 26.82
C VAL A 115 -7.77 2.27 26.16
N ARG A 116 -6.91 2.81 25.28
CA ARG A 116 -7.22 4.04 24.52
C ARG A 116 -8.52 3.88 23.74
N ALA A 117 -9.38 4.90 23.83
CA ALA A 117 -10.66 4.93 23.14
C ALA A 117 -10.50 4.72 21.62
N PRO A 118 -11.44 4.02 20.96
CA PRO A 118 -11.43 3.88 19.52
C PRO A 118 -11.62 5.23 18.84
N ILE A 119 -10.85 5.51 17.80
CA ILE A 119 -11.01 6.71 16.98
C ILE A 119 -12.41 6.78 16.36
N SER A 120 -12.99 7.98 16.30
CA SER A 120 -14.25 8.25 15.60
C SER A 120 -14.07 8.11 14.09
N VAL A 121 -15.13 7.72 13.38
CA VAL A 121 -15.06 7.48 11.93
C VAL A 121 -14.69 8.75 11.16
N GLY A 122 -15.26 9.90 11.51
CA GLY A 122 -14.91 11.18 10.87
C GLY A 122 -13.44 11.56 11.05
N LYS A 123 -12.89 11.39 12.25
CA LYS A 123 -11.47 11.66 12.52
C LYS A 123 -10.55 10.67 11.79
N LEU A 124 -10.99 9.41 11.65
CA LEU A 124 -10.27 8.40 10.88
C LEU A 124 -10.18 8.77 9.40
N VAL A 125 -11.31 9.15 8.77
CA VAL A 125 -11.35 9.57 7.37
C VAL A 125 -10.44 10.77 7.13
N PHE A 126 -10.51 11.79 7.99
CA PHE A 126 -9.65 12.97 7.89
C PHE A 126 -8.15 12.63 8.00
N ARG A 127 -7.79 11.79 8.97
CA ARG A 127 -6.40 11.30 9.10
C ARG A 127 -5.97 10.46 7.92
N LEU A 128 -6.86 9.66 7.34
CA LEU A 128 -6.54 8.88 6.16
C LEU A 128 -6.20 9.77 4.97
N ILE A 129 -6.97 10.84 4.73
CA ILE A 129 -6.67 11.85 3.69
C ILE A 129 -5.30 12.49 3.91
N ILE A 130 -5.03 12.99 5.12
CA ILE A 130 -3.72 13.60 5.45
C ILE A 130 -2.58 12.59 5.29
N GLY A 131 -2.79 11.36 5.76
CA GLY A 131 -1.80 10.28 5.67
C GLY A 131 -1.48 9.93 4.21
N THR A 132 -2.48 9.90 3.33
CA THR A 132 -2.28 9.70 1.89
C THR A 132 -1.50 10.84 1.25
N ILE A 133 -1.85 12.10 1.54
CA ILE A 133 -1.12 13.26 1.01
C ILE A 133 0.34 13.22 1.47
N ALA A 134 0.57 12.98 2.77
CA ALA A 134 1.92 12.86 3.32
C ALA A 134 2.70 11.71 2.67
N TYR A 135 2.05 10.55 2.47
CA TYR A 135 2.65 9.42 1.77
C TYR A 135 3.03 9.78 0.33
N LEU A 136 2.19 10.49 -0.41
CA LEU A 136 2.49 10.89 -1.79
C LEU A 136 3.70 11.83 -1.86
N VAL A 137 3.76 12.84 -0.98
CA VAL A 137 4.89 13.78 -0.91
C VAL A 137 6.19 13.03 -0.58
N VAL A 138 6.15 12.18 0.45
CA VAL A 138 7.31 11.38 0.85
C VAL A 138 7.69 10.39 -0.26
N PHE A 139 6.74 9.68 -0.86
CA PHE A 139 6.99 8.72 -1.93
C PHE A 139 7.65 9.39 -3.14
N MET A 140 7.17 10.56 -3.57
CA MET A 140 7.79 11.31 -4.67
C MET A 140 9.23 11.74 -4.34
N MET A 141 9.50 12.20 -3.12
CA MET A 141 10.86 12.57 -2.70
C MET A 141 11.79 11.36 -2.59
N PHE A 142 11.26 10.24 -2.11
CA PHE A 142 12.05 9.02 -1.91
C PHE A 142 12.25 8.26 -3.21
N PHE A 143 11.34 8.28 -4.18
CA PHE A 143 11.45 7.49 -5.43
C PHE A 143 12.82 7.65 -6.12
N SER A 144 13.35 8.87 -6.17
CA SER A 144 14.68 9.19 -6.73
C SER A 144 15.86 8.62 -5.92
N ILE A 145 15.69 8.43 -4.61
CA ILE A 145 16.70 7.85 -3.71
C ILE A 145 16.57 6.32 -3.66
N LEU A 146 15.34 5.81 -3.77
CA LEU A 146 15.01 4.39 -3.68
C LEU A 146 15.55 3.59 -4.87
N SER A 147 15.68 4.18 -6.05
CA SER A 147 16.33 3.58 -7.22
C SER A 147 17.83 3.31 -7.00
N TYR A 148 18.49 4.05 -6.11
CA TYR A 148 19.92 3.86 -5.76
C TYR A 148 20.16 2.89 -4.60
N PHE A 149 19.20 2.70 -3.69
CA PHE A 149 19.38 1.96 -2.43
C PHE A 149 18.32 0.88 -2.18
N ALA A 150 18.04 0.04 -3.18
CA ALA A 150 17.04 -1.02 -3.11
C ALA A 150 17.20 -1.98 -1.90
N ILE A 151 18.45 -2.26 -1.48
CA ILE A 151 18.73 -3.12 -0.32
C ILE A 151 18.31 -2.45 1.00
N VAL A 152 18.57 -1.15 1.17
CA VAL A 152 18.19 -0.39 2.39
C VAL A 152 16.68 -0.39 2.57
N LEU A 153 15.95 -0.37 1.46
CA LEU A 153 14.49 -0.44 1.39
C LEU A 153 13.94 -1.69 2.06
N ILE A 154 14.52 -2.86 1.81
CA ILE A 154 14.08 -4.13 2.40
C ILE A 154 14.18 -4.07 3.92
N PHE A 155 15.24 -3.43 4.45
CA PHE A 155 15.45 -3.29 5.88
C PHE A 155 14.57 -2.24 6.54
N ILE A 156 14.14 -1.19 5.85
CA ILE A 156 13.34 -0.11 6.46
C ILE A 156 11.83 -0.24 6.19
N THR A 157 11.44 -0.95 5.14
CA THR A 157 10.03 -1.17 4.76
C THR A 157 9.15 -1.62 5.93
N PRO A 158 9.54 -2.61 6.75
CA PRO A 158 8.74 -3.06 7.90
C PRO A 158 8.46 -1.93 8.90
N ILE A 159 9.41 -1.02 9.09
CA ILE A 159 9.25 0.13 10.00
C ILE A 159 8.34 1.19 9.37
N ILE A 160 8.53 1.48 8.08
CA ILE A 160 7.75 2.48 7.34
C ILE A 160 6.28 2.07 7.27
N VAL A 161 5.99 0.79 7.01
CA VAL A 161 4.59 0.31 6.89
C VAL A 161 3.81 0.38 8.20
N MET A 162 4.49 0.47 9.35
CA MET A 162 3.84 0.65 10.65
C MET A 162 3.44 2.10 10.94
N ILE A 163 4.15 3.08 10.39
CA ILE A 163 3.89 4.51 10.66
C ILE A 163 2.43 4.90 10.36
N PRO A 164 1.81 4.50 9.22
CA PRO A 164 0.39 4.73 8.98
C PRO A 164 -0.51 4.15 10.05
N ALA A 165 -0.20 2.97 10.60
CA ALA A 165 -1.01 2.36 11.66
C ALA A 165 -0.96 3.15 12.97
N PHE A 166 0.22 3.64 13.37
CA PHE A 166 0.38 4.53 14.53
C PHE A 166 -0.30 5.88 14.36
N TYR A 167 -0.42 6.37 13.12
CA TYR A 167 -1.14 7.60 12.85
C TYR A 167 -2.66 7.40 12.79
N LEU A 168 -3.11 6.35 12.11
CA LEU A 168 -4.54 6.05 11.94
C LEU A 168 -5.21 5.53 13.22
N SER A 169 -4.44 5.03 14.18
CA SER A 169 -4.97 4.65 15.50
C SER A 169 -5.58 5.81 16.28
N GLY A 170 -5.20 7.05 15.96
CA GLY A 170 -5.70 8.24 16.65
C GLY A 170 -4.85 8.73 17.82
N ASP A 171 -3.81 7.98 18.18
CA ASP A 171 -3.07 8.13 19.42
C ASP A 171 -2.09 9.32 19.45
N ALA A 172 -1.55 9.65 18.28
CA ALA A 172 -0.53 10.67 18.13
C ALA A 172 -0.77 11.50 16.86
N GLY A 173 -0.18 12.70 16.78
CA GLY A 173 -0.12 13.46 15.52
C GLY A 173 0.88 12.83 14.54
N LEU A 174 0.85 13.24 13.26
CA LEU A 174 1.63 12.65 12.18
C LEU A 174 3.13 12.50 12.53
N ILE A 175 3.76 13.59 13.01
CA ILE A 175 5.19 13.61 13.38
C ILE A 175 5.48 12.67 14.56
N ALA A 176 4.63 12.69 15.59
CA ALA A 176 4.79 11.83 16.75
C ALA A 176 4.58 10.35 16.40
N SER A 177 3.71 10.03 15.44
CA SER A 177 3.50 8.67 14.94
C SER A 177 4.73 8.12 14.20
N VAL A 178 5.54 8.96 13.56
CA VAL A 178 6.84 8.53 13.00
C VAL A 178 7.75 8.05 14.11
N LYS A 179 7.97 8.88 15.14
CA LYS A 179 8.82 8.53 16.29
C LYS A 179 8.34 7.25 16.98
N GLN A 180 7.04 7.14 17.24
CA GLN A 180 6.44 5.95 17.84
C GLN A 180 6.62 4.72 16.95
N GLY A 181 6.40 4.85 15.64
CA GLY A 181 6.64 3.79 14.67
C GLY A 181 8.07 3.25 14.77
N PHE A 182 9.08 4.10 14.78
CA PHE A 182 10.47 3.67 14.94
C PHE A 182 10.77 3.06 16.31
N THR A 183 10.27 3.65 17.40
CA THR A 183 10.57 3.16 18.77
C THR A 183 9.95 1.79 19.02
N TYR A 184 8.66 1.62 18.73
CA TYR A 184 7.93 0.39 19.06
C TYR A 184 8.14 -0.72 18.04
N SER A 185 8.39 -0.39 16.76
CA SER A 185 8.57 -1.43 15.72
C SER A 185 9.90 -2.16 15.82
N LYS A 186 10.93 -1.59 16.47
CA LYS A 186 12.24 -2.25 16.66
C LYS A 186 12.13 -3.65 17.28
N GLY A 187 11.29 -3.80 18.31
CA GLY A 187 11.11 -5.09 19.01
C GLY A 187 10.33 -6.15 18.23
N TYR A 188 9.64 -5.74 17.16
CA TYR A 188 8.83 -6.63 16.31
C TYR A 188 9.35 -6.68 14.88
N PHE A 189 10.51 -6.08 14.62
CA PHE A 189 11.07 -5.89 13.31
C PHE A 189 11.13 -7.22 12.55
N PHE A 190 11.82 -8.22 13.09
CA PHE A 190 11.96 -9.53 12.44
C PHE A 190 10.62 -10.23 12.18
N SER A 191 9.68 -10.15 13.13
CA SER A 191 8.37 -10.78 12.97
C SER A 191 7.55 -10.12 11.86
N LEU A 192 7.54 -8.79 11.81
CA LEU A 192 6.83 -8.05 10.77
C LEU A 192 7.50 -8.21 9.41
N SER A 193 8.83 -8.13 9.35
CA SER A 193 9.62 -8.40 8.14
C SER A 193 9.31 -9.78 7.59
N TYR A 194 9.31 -10.81 8.44
CA TYR A 194 9.02 -12.18 8.02
C TYR A 194 7.63 -12.32 7.40
N VAL A 195 6.59 -11.78 8.05
CA VAL A 195 5.21 -11.87 7.55
C VAL A 195 5.04 -11.09 6.26
N VAL A 196 5.55 -9.86 6.18
CA VAL A 196 5.47 -9.03 4.97
C VAL A 196 6.24 -9.70 3.82
N SER A 197 7.44 -10.21 4.07
CA SER A 197 8.24 -10.91 3.07
C SER A 197 7.56 -12.18 2.55
N ILE A 198 6.91 -12.98 3.40
CA ILE A 198 6.14 -14.15 2.95
C ILE A 198 4.99 -13.73 2.04
N VAL A 199 4.23 -12.71 2.43
CA VAL A 199 3.11 -12.23 1.60
C VAL A 199 3.62 -11.73 0.26
N LEU A 200 4.73 -10.97 0.24
CA LEU A 200 5.36 -10.50 -0.99
C LEU A 200 5.88 -11.65 -1.86
N MET A 201 6.63 -12.60 -1.28
CA MET A 201 7.16 -13.77 -2.00
C MET A 201 6.03 -14.60 -2.61
N LEU A 202 4.97 -14.85 -1.85
CA LEU A 202 3.79 -15.56 -2.37
C LEU A 202 3.12 -14.77 -3.48
N SER A 203 2.99 -13.44 -3.34
CA SER A 203 2.44 -12.58 -4.38
C SER A 203 3.27 -12.63 -5.65
N TYR A 204 4.60 -12.57 -5.54
CA TYR A 204 5.50 -12.68 -6.69
C TYR A 204 5.40 -14.04 -7.36
N LEU A 205 5.43 -15.14 -6.59
CA LEU A 205 5.27 -16.49 -7.12
C LEU A 205 3.94 -16.66 -7.87
N LEU A 206 2.83 -16.20 -7.28
CA LEU A 206 1.52 -16.26 -7.91
C LEU A 206 1.47 -15.40 -9.18
N ASN A 207 2.01 -14.18 -9.15
CA ASN A 207 2.08 -13.34 -10.35
C ASN A 207 2.93 -14.00 -11.47
N SER A 208 4.04 -14.66 -11.14
CA SER A 208 4.83 -15.42 -12.11
C SER A 208 4.05 -16.57 -12.73
N ILE A 209 3.28 -17.33 -11.93
CA ILE A 209 2.41 -18.40 -12.43
C ILE A 209 1.31 -17.81 -13.33
N LEU A 210 0.71 -16.68 -12.94
CA LEU A 210 -0.34 -16.02 -13.70
C LEU A 210 0.17 -15.39 -15.00
N SER A 211 1.45 -15.03 -15.09
CA SER A 211 2.08 -14.63 -16.34
C SER A 211 2.01 -15.75 -17.39
N ILE A 212 2.14 -17.01 -16.97
CA ILE A 212 1.98 -18.16 -17.88
C ILE A 212 0.54 -18.27 -18.36
N VAL A 213 -0.44 -18.01 -17.48
CA VAL A 213 -1.87 -17.96 -17.86
C VAL A 213 -2.13 -16.84 -18.86
N GLY A 214 -1.43 -15.71 -18.73
CA GLY A 214 -1.52 -14.57 -19.66
C GLY A 214 -1.20 -14.93 -21.11
N ASN A 215 -0.29 -15.88 -21.32
CA ASN A 215 0.04 -16.37 -22.66
C ASN A 215 -1.12 -17.12 -23.34
N TYR A 216 -2.09 -17.62 -22.57
CA TYR A 216 -3.28 -18.32 -23.08
C TYR A 216 -4.51 -17.42 -23.09
N SER A 217 -4.68 -16.59 -22.06
CA SER A 217 -5.82 -15.67 -21.93
C SER A 217 -5.45 -14.48 -21.07
N GLU A 218 -5.13 -13.36 -21.71
CA GLU A 218 -4.80 -12.10 -21.08
C GLU A 218 -5.92 -11.55 -20.17
N PRO A 219 -7.22 -11.59 -20.56
CA PRO A 219 -8.29 -11.11 -19.68
C PRO A 219 -8.42 -11.92 -18.38
N ILE A 220 -8.28 -13.26 -18.46
CA ILE A 220 -8.36 -14.13 -17.29
C ILE A 220 -7.16 -13.89 -16.37
N ALA A 221 -5.95 -13.81 -16.94
CA ALA A 221 -4.74 -13.50 -16.18
C ALA A 221 -4.86 -12.14 -15.49
N SER A 222 -5.36 -11.11 -16.19
CA SER A 222 -5.56 -9.77 -15.65
C SER A 222 -6.49 -9.73 -14.43
N VAL A 223 -7.60 -10.50 -14.47
CA VAL A 223 -8.52 -10.63 -13.33
C VAL A 223 -7.82 -11.31 -12.15
N LEU A 224 -7.11 -12.42 -12.39
CA LEU A 224 -6.44 -13.17 -11.33
C LEU A 224 -5.27 -12.39 -10.72
N VAL A 225 -4.49 -11.67 -11.53
CA VAL A 225 -3.43 -10.77 -11.08
C VAL A 225 -4.02 -9.66 -10.22
N SER A 226 -5.18 -9.11 -10.61
CA SER A 226 -5.89 -8.12 -9.81
C SER A 226 -6.33 -8.68 -8.46
N PHE A 227 -6.86 -9.90 -8.43
CA PHE A 227 -7.23 -10.60 -7.20
C PHE A 227 -6.03 -10.78 -6.26
N VAL A 228 -4.94 -11.35 -6.77
CA VAL A 228 -3.71 -11.63 -5.99
C VAL A 228 -3.17 -10.34 -5.39
N ASN A 229 -3.04 -9.29 -6.19
CA ASN A 229 -2.48 -8.03 -5.72
C ASN A 229 -3.34 -7.38 -4.62
N VAL A 230 -4.67 -7.31 -4.81
CA VAL A 230 -5.58 -6.74 -3.79
C VAL A 230 -5.59 -7.59 -2.52
N TYR A 231 -5.57 -8.92 -2.66
CA TYR A 231 -5.47 -9.83 -1.53
C TYR A 231 -4.17 -9.63 -0.75
N SER A 232 -3.02 -9.57 -1.44
CA SER A 232 -1.71 -9.33 -0.84
C SER A 232 -1.64 -7.99 -0.11
N CYS A 233 -2.18 -6.91 -0.70
CA CYS A 233 -2.27 -5.60 -0.05
C CYS A 233 -3.07 -5.70 1.27
N LEU A 234 -4.24 -6.33 1.26
CA LEU A 234 -5.06 -6.45 2.46
C LEU A 234 -4.45 -7.43 3.48
N ALA A 235 -3.73 -8.47 3.06
CA ALA A 235 -2.99 -9.35 3.94
C ALA A 235 -1.88 -8.59 4.70
N ILE A 236 -1.15 -7.69 4.01
CA ILE A 236 -0.19 -6.77 4.64
C ILE A 236 -0.90 -5.85 5.64
N GLY A 237 -2.04 -5.26 5.26
CA GLY A 237 -2.83 -4.39 6.16
C GLY A 237 -3.28 -5.12 7.44
N ARG A 238 -3.69 -6.38 7.32
CA ARG A 238 -4.01 -7.24 8.46
C ARG A 238 -2.79 -7.52 9.32
N ALA A 239 -1.64 -7.85 8.73
CA ALA A 239 -0.41 -8.12 9.47
C ALA A 239 0.05 -6.90 10.29
N ILE A 240 -0.01 -5.71 9.68
CA ILE A 240 0.28 -4.43 10.34
C ILE A 240 -0.68 -4.21 11.51
N GLY A 241 -1.99 -4.43 11.30
CA GLY A 241 -3.00 -4.30 12.35
C GLY A 241 -2.75 -5.24 13.53
N ILE A 242 -2.42 -6.51 13.28
CA ILE A 242 -2.08 -7.50 14.32
C ILE A 242 -0.82 -7.07 15.09
N SER A 243 0.26 -6.72 14.38
CA SER A 243 1.52 -6.32 15.00
C SER A 243 1.34 -5.08 15.87
N TYR A 244 0.58 -4.08 15.39
CA TYR A 244 0.27 -2.89 16.17
C TYR A 244 -0.45 -3.23 17.48
N CYS A 245 -1.47 -4.07 17.41
CA CYS A 245 -2.22 -4.48 18.59
C CYS A 245 -1.34 -5.25 19.58
N ASN A 246 -0.50 -6.18 19.11
CA ASN A 246 0.43 -6.92 19.94
C ASN A 246 1.49 -6.02 20.61
N MET A 247 1.93 -4.96 19.93
CA MET A 247 2.85 -3.96 20.52
C MET A 247 2.18 -3.21 21.66
N ILE A 248 0.93 -2.78 21.44
CA ILE A 248 0.19 -1.98 22.40
C ILE A 248 -0.25 -2.81 23.61
N ASP A 249 -0.70 -4.05 23.41
CA ASP A 249 -1.08 -4.94 24.50
C ASP A 249 0.11 -5.18 25.44
N ARG A 250 1.33 -5.41 24.91
CA ARG A 250 2.52 -5.56 25.74
C ARG A 250 2.84 -4.32 26.59
N VAL A 251 2.67 -3.12 26.03
CA VAL A 251 2.89 -1.85 26.75
C VAL A 251 1.87 -1.65 27.87
N PHE A 252 0.66 -2.21 27.75
CA PHE A 252 -0.36 -2.10 28.79
C PHE A 252 -0.30 -3.21 29.85
N THR A 253 0.36 -4.33 29.55
CA THR A 253 0.56 -5.45 30.48
C THR A 253 1.89 -5.42 31.23
N SER A 254 2.86 -4.62 30.77
CA SER A 254 4.15 -4.36 31.46
C SER A 254 4.01 -3.24 32.49
#